data_AF-A0A5E4HYM4-F1
#
_entry.id   AF-A0A5E4HYM4-F1
#
_cell.length_a   1.000
_cell.length_b   1.000
_cell.length_c   1.000
_cell.angle_alpha   90.00
_cell.angle_beta   90.00
_cell.angle_gamma   90.00
#
_symmetry.space_group_name_H-M   'P 1'
#
loop_
_entity.id
_entity.type
_entity.pdbx_description
1 polymer ?
#
loop_
_entity_poly.entity_id
_entity_poly.type
_entity_poly.pdbx_seq_one_letter_code
_entity_poly.pdbx_strand_id
1 'polypeptide(L)'
;MCFEYVGLAGMVLIILAWIPETIQNCREKGRNLNLKFVALYLFGSLFLAYHALTINDEVFLALNGLATLIALFNASLILSHGCPLSFLSGGRKKK
;
A
#
# COMPACT_ATOMS: atom_id res chain seq x y z
N MET A 1 24.00 13.55 5.82
CA MET A 1 24.62 13.27 4.51
C MET A 1 24.68 11.78 4.15
N CYS A 2 25.60 10.93 4.64
CA CYS A 2 25.65 9.53 4.14
C CYS A 2 24.38 8.70 4.39
N PHE A 3 23.73 8.85 5.55
CA PHE A 3 22.49 8.11 5.87
C PHE A 3 21.28 8.54 5.03
N GLU A 4 21.24 9.79 4.56
CA GLU A 4 20.13 10.32 3.75
C GLU A 4 20.09 9.66 2.37
N TYR A 5 21.25 9.40 1.75
CA TYR A 5 21.31 8.70 0.46
C TYR A 5 20.89 7.24 0.56
N VAL A 6 21.22 6.57 1.67
CA VAL A 6 20.77 5.19 1.93
C VAL A 6 19.27 5.14 2.12
N GLY A 7 18.70 6.08 2.89
CA GLY A 7 17.26 6.22 3.06
C GLY A 7 16.56 6.50 1.72
N LEU A 8 17.09 7.42 0.92
CA LEU A 8 16.55 7.76 -0.39
C LEU A 8 16.58 6.57 -1.36
N ALA A 9 17.70 5.85 -1.41
CA ALA A 9 17.83 4.65 -2.22
C ALA A 9 16.82 3.57 -1.80
N GLY A 10 16.67 3.34 -0.49
CA GLY A 10 15.67 2.42 0.05
C GLY A 10 14.25 2.83 -0.32
N MET A 11 13.91 4.12 -0.19
CA MET A 11 12.62 4.66 -0.59
C MET A 11 12.34 4.41 -2.07
N VAL A 12 13.28 4.76 -2.96
CA VAL A 12 13.12 4.58 -4.41
C VAL A 12 12.89 3.11 -4.74
N LEU A 13 13.67 2.19 -4.17
CA LEU A 13 13.50 0.75 -4.41
C LEU A 13 12.12 0.25 -3.97
N ILE A 14 11.62 0.68 -2.80
CA ILE A 14 10.30 0.28 -2.30
C ILE A 14 9.19 0.84 -3.21
N ILE A 15 9.27 2.10 -3.63
CA ILE A 15 8.28 2.71 -4.51
C ILE A 15 8.28 2.02 -5.89
N LEU A 16 9.45 1.71 -6.44
CA LEU A 16 9.56 0.96 -7.69
C LEU A 16 8.97 -0.45 -7.58
N ALA A 17 9.14 -1.11 -6.43
CA ALA A 17 8.57 -2.44 -6.20
C ALA A 17 7.02 -2.44 -6.24
N TRP A 18 6.38 -1.32 -5.90
CA TRP A 18 4.93 -1.19 -5.98
C TRP A 18 4.38 -1.01 -7.40
N ILE A 19 5.21 -0.58 -8.36
CA ILE A 19 4.80 -0.34 -9.74
C ILE A 19 4.26 -1.61 -10.42
N PRO A 20 4.99 -2.75 -10.47
CA PRO A 20 4.49 -3.96 -11.12
C PRO A 20 3.20 -4.48 -10.48
N GLU A 21 3.11 -4.47 -9.14
CA GLU A 21 1.92 -4.91 -8.41
C GLU A 21 0.69 -4.05 -8.71
N THR A 22 0.88 -2.72 -8.76
CA THR A 22 -0.19 -1.77 -9.08
C THR A 22 -0.65 -1.91 -10.54
N ILE A 23 0.29 -2.12 -11.46
CA ILE A 23 -0.03 -2.37 -12.87
C ILE A 23 -0.81 -3.68 -13.01
N GLN A 24 -0.39 -4.76 -12.34
CA GLN A 24 -1.09 -6.04 -12.38
C GLN A 24 -2.49 -5.91 -11.78
N ASN A 25 -2.64 -5.26 -10.63
CA ASN A 25 -3.93 -5.02 -10.00
C ASN A 25 -4.87 -4.19 -10.88
N CYS A 26 -4.36 -3.19 -11.59
CA CYS A 26 -5.10 -2.42 -12.58
C CYS A 26 -5.57 -3.28 -13.77
N ARG A 27 -4.65 -4.07 -14.35
CA ARG A 27 -4.95 -4.98 -15.47
C ARG A 27 -6.00 -6.04 -15.09
N GLU A 28 -5.94 -6.53 -13.86
CA GLU A 28 -6.85 -7.56 -13.36
C GLU A 28 -8.17 -7.02 -12.80
N LYS A 29 -8.36 -5.69 -12.85
CA LYS A 29 -9.54 -4.99 -12.33
C LYS A 29 -9.73 -5.22 -10.83
N GLY A 30 -8.68 -5.03 -10.04
CA GLY A 30 -8.74 -5.11 -8.58
C GLY A 30 -8.75 -6.52 -8.00
N ARG A 31 -8.36 -7.55 -8.78
CA ARG A 31 -8.37 -8.96 -8.33
C ARG A 31 -7.00 -9.51 -7.93
N ASN A 32 -5.92 -8.80 -8.25
CA ASN A 32 -4.56 -9.23 -7.92
C ASN A 32 -4.27 -9.11 -6.42
N LEU A 33 -4.78 -8.05 -5.79
CA LEU A 33 -4.47 -7.72 -4.39
C LEU A 33 -5.62 -8.00 -3.43
N ASN A 34 -5.29 -8.49 -2.23
CA ASN A 34 -6.27 -8.71 -1.17
C ASN A 34 -6.64 -7.39 -0.47
N LEU A 35 -7.93 -7.05 -0.42
CA LEU A 35 -8.40 -5.82 0.23
C LEU A 35 -7.96 -5.68 1.69
N LYS A 36 -7.89 -6.77 2.47
CA LYS A 36 -7.45 -6.73 3.87
C LYS A 36 -5.98 -6.33 3.98
N PHE A 37 -5.15 -6.87 3.09
CA PHE A 37 -3.74 -6.51 3.01
C PHE A 37 -3.58 -5.03 2.65
N VAL A 38 -4.26 -4.59 1.58
CA VAL A 38 -4.18 -3.20 1.12
C VAL A 38 -4.71 -2.22 2.17
N ALA A 39 -5.78 -2.58 2.89
CA ALA A 39 -6.32 -1.74 3.97
C ALA A 39 -5.35 -1.62 5.14
N LEU A 40 -4.76 -2.72 5.61
CA LEU A 40 -3.73 -2.67 6.66
C LEU A 40 -2.52 -1.84 6.22
N TYR A 41 -2.08 -1.99 4.97
CA TYR A 41 -0.98 -1.23 4.42
C TYR A 41 -1.32 0.26 4.31
N LEU A 42 -2.53 0.61 3.88
CA LEU A 42 -3.03 1.98 3.81
C LEU A 42 -3.01 2.66 5.18
N PHE A 43 -3.65 2.07 6.19
CA PHE A 43 -3.71 2.67 7.52
C PHE A 43 -2.35 2.66 8.22
N GLY A 44 -1.57 1.57 8.07
CA GLY A 44 -0.22 1.49 8.63
C GLY A 44 0.70 2.57 8.06
N SER A 45 0.75 2.71 6.75
CA SER A 45 1.55 3.76 6.10
C SER A 45 1.04 5.17 6.42
N LEU A 46 -0.28 5.39 6.52
CA LEU A 46 -0.82 6.68 6.93
C LEU A 46 -0.38 7.07 8.35
N PHE A 47 -0.44 6.14 9.30
CA PHE A 47 0.01 6.39 10.67
C PHE A 47 1.52 6.60 10.75
N LEU A 48 2.31 5.87 9.96
CA LEU A 48 3.75 6.07 9.89
C LEU A 48 4.12 7.41 9.23
N ALA A 49 3.36 7.87 8.23
CA ALA A 49 3.52 9.20 7.65
C ALA A 49 3.23 10.29 8.69
N TYR A 50 2.16 10.14 9.48
CA TYR A 50 1.88 11.05 10.58
C TYR A 50 2.99 11.02 11.65
N HIS A 51 3.50 9.84 12.00
CA HIS A 51 4.62 9.72 12.92
C HIS A 51 5.89 10.40 12.38
N ALA A 52 6.18 10.27 11.08
CA ALA A 52 7.32 10.92 10.44
C ALA A 52 7.27 12.45 10.59
N LEU A 53 6.06 13.06 10.52
CA LEU A 53 5.88 14.49 10.81
C LEU A 53 6.30 14.85 12.24
N THR A 54 6.04 13.98 13.22
CA THR A 54 6.39 14.24 14.63
C THR A 54 7.89 14.22 14.91
N ILE A 55 8.67 13.53 14.07
CA ILE A 55 10.13 13.41 14.19
C ILE A 55 10.90 14.20 13.11
N ASN A 56 10.19 14.91 12.23
CA ASN A 56 10.75 15.65 11.08
C ASN A 56 11.65 14.81 10.16
N ASP A 57 11.27 13.55 9.91
CA ASP A 57 11.97 12.68 8.97
C ASP A 57 11.34 12.77 7.57
N GLU A 58 11.97 13.54 6.68
CA GLU A 58 11.47 13.80 5.34
C GLU A 58 11.45 12.54 4.44
N VAL A 59 12.44 11.66 4.55
CA VAL A 59 12.52 10.44 3.72
C VAL A 59 11.44 9.46 4.16
N PHE A 60 11.29 9.28 5.48
CA PHE A 60 10.26 8.39 6.01
C PHE A 60 8.85 8.93 5.77
N LEU A 61 8.68 10.25 5.82
CA LEU A 61 7.43 10.94 5.46
C LEU A 61 7.08 10.71 3.99
N ALA A 62 8.03 10.96 3.08
CA ALA A 62 7.82 10.78 1.64
C ALA A 62 7.51 9.33 1.28
N LEU A 63 8.27 8.38 1.84
CA LEU A 63 8.05 6.95 1.64
C LEU A 63 6.62 6.54 2.05
N ASN A 64 6.24 6.86 3.28
CA ASN A 64 4.93 6.45 3.80
C ASN A 64 3.78 7.23 3.18
N GLY A 65 3.98 8.50 2.82
CA GLY A 65 3.00 9.29 2.09
C GLY A 65 2.70 8.71 0.71
N LEU A 66 3.73 8.41 -0.08
CA LEU A 66 3.57 7.74 -1.38
C LEU A 66 2.96 6.35 -1.24
N ALA A 67 3.41 5.56 -0.25
CA ALA A 67 2.87 4.25 0.06
C ALA A 67 1.36 4.31 0.39
N THR A 68 0.93 5.34 1.15
CA THR A 68 -0.47 5.61 1.46
C THR A 68 -1.27 5.87 0.18
N LEU A 69 -0.76 6.74 -0.71
CA LEU A 69 -1.43 7.07 -1.97
C LEU A 69 -1.55 5.85 -2.91
N ILE A 70 -0.49 5.05 -3.02
CA ILE A 70 -0.49 3.81 -3.83
C ILE A 70 -1.50 2.80 -3.24
N ALA A 71 -1.52 2.61 -1.93
CA ALA A 71 -2.46 1.71 -1.28
C ALA A 71 -3.91 2.19 -1.44
N LEU A 72 -4.14 3.50 -1.34
CA LEU A 72 -5.46 4.11 -1.57
C LEU A 72 -5.94 3.88 -3.01
N PHE A 73 -5.05 4.07 -3.99
CA PHE A 73 -5.36 3.79 -5.40
C PHE A 73 -5.67 2.30 -5.64
N ASN A 74 -4.89 1.40 -5.06
CA ASN A 74 -5.16 -0.04 -5.18
C ASN A 74 -6.47 -0.44 -4.49
N ALA A 75 -6.77 0.12 -3.32
CA ALA A 75 -8.02 -0.10 -2.62
C ALA A 75 -9.21 0.41 -3.45
N SER A 76 -9.11 1.59 -4.06
CA SER A 76 -10.18 2.15 -4.89
C SER A 76 -10.44 1.29 -6.14
N LEU A 77 -9.40 0.73 -6.76
CA LEU A 77 -9.54 -0.23 -7.86
C LEU A 77 -10.30 -1.50 -7.42
N ILE A 78 -9.93 -2.07 -6.27
CA ILE A 78 -10.59 -3.27 -5.72
C ILE A 78 -12.07 -2.98 -5.43
N LEU A 79 -12.38 -1.82 -4.85
CA LEU A 79 -13.74 -1.43 -4.51
C LEU A 79 -14.59 -1.10 -5.76
N SER A 80 -14.01 -0.48 -6.78
CA SER A 80 -14.73 -0.03 -7.99
C SER A 80 -15.14 -1.17 -8.93
N HIS A 81 -14.38 -2.27 -8.96
CA HIS A 81 -14.60 -3.37 -9.91
C HIS A 81 -15.41 -4.55 -9.35
N GLY A 82 -16.08 -4.34 -8.23
CA GLY A 82 -17.03 -5.29 -7.68
C GLY A 82 -16.41 -6.14 -6.58
N CYS A 83 -16.90 -5.90 -5.37
CA CYS A 83 -16.77 -6.75 -4.20
C CYS A 83 -16.94 -8.24 -4.58
N PRO A 84 -15.93 -9.11 -4.42
CA PRO A 84 -16.26 -10.42 -3.92
C PRO A 84 -16.69 -10.19 -2.47
N LEU A 85 -17.97 -10.38 -2.19
CA LEU A 85 -18.57 -10.41 -0.86
C LEU A 85 -18.02 -11.61 -0.04
N SER A 86 -16.71 -11.87 -0.09
CA SER A 86 -16.00 -12.79 0.79
C SER A 86 -15.76 -12.17 2.18
N PHE A 87 -16.06 -10.88 2.34
CA PHE A 87 -15.98 -10.16 3.61
C PHE A 87 -17.04 -10.60 4.64
N LEU A 88 -18.19 -11.16 4.23
CA LEU A 88 -19.18 -11.74 5.16
C LEU A 88 -19.00 -13.25 5.39
N SER A 89 -18.16 -13.93 4.62
CA SER A 89 -17.88 -15.36 4.84
C SER A 89 -16.60 -15.53 5.66
N GLY A 90 -16.66 -15.07 6.90
CA GLY A 90 -15.98 -15.79 7.97
C GLY A 90 -16.62 -17.17 8.09
N GLY A 91 -16.07 -18.16 7.39
CA GLY A 91 -16.36 -19.57 7.66
C GLY A 91 -17.03 -20.36 6.53
N ARG A 92 -16.21 -21.05 5.73
CA ARG A 92 -16.28 -22.53 5.65
C ARG A 92 -15.08 -23.11 4.91
N LYS A 93 -14.36 -24.02 5.58
CA LYS A 93 -13.47 -25.01 4.94
C LYS A 93 -14.27 -25.94 4.01
N LYS A 94 -13.58 -26.51 3.01
CA LYS A 94 -13.65 -27.88 2.45
C LYS A 94 -13.03 -27.83 1.04
N LYS A 95 -12.16 -28.72 0.58
CA LYS A 95 -11.70 -30.02 1.04
C LYS A 95 -10.35 -30.28 0.36
#